data_AF-A0AAD2SRT2-F1
#
_entry.id   AF-A0AAD2SRT2-F1
#
_cell.length_a   1.000
_cell.length_b   1.000
_cell.length_c   1.000
_cell.angle_alpha   90.00
_cell.angle_beta   90.00
_cell.angle_gamma   90.00
#
_symmetry.space_group_name_H-M   'P 1'
#
loop_
_entity.id
_entity.type
_entity.pdbx_description
1 polymer ?
#
loop_
_entity_poly.entity_id
_entity_poly.type
_entity_poly.pdbx_seq_one_letter_code
_entity_poly.pdbx_strand_id
1 'polypeptide(L)'
;MADKAQFFNVTYQTAYEKNSIIVPALSKIDAGNTIQNAIYDVINVDFLGWQSVIITLFNDTSYFFEANFNGYNLYYNDEAPGFHFLQNHFHQEIQKLKQQYWNKVGHPPY
;
A
#
# COMPACT_ATOMS: atom_id res chain seq x y z
N MET A 1 17.13 -6.44 3.70
CA MET A 1 17.12 -5.22 2.86
C MET A 1 15.79 -4.54 3.11
N ALA A 2 15.75 -3.21 3.21
CA ALA A 2 14.47 -2.51 3.24
C ALA A 2 13.92 -2.55 1.81
N ASP A 3 12.95 -3.43 1.56
CA ASP A 3 12.33 -3.51 0.25
C ASP A 3 11.50 -2.25 0.00
N LYS A 4 11.66 -1.70 -1.21
CA LYS A 4 10.97 -0.49 -1.66
C LYS A 4 9.81 -0.89 -2.57
N ALA A 5 8.76 -0.08 -2.55
CA ALA A 5 7.65 -0.19 -3.50
C ALA A 5 7.56 1.07 -4.36
N GLN A 6 6.97 0.93 -5.54
CA GLN A 6 6.67 2.03 -6.44
C GLN A 6 5.38 2.72 -6.01
N PHE A 7 5.39 4.05 -6.04
CA PHE A 7 4.22 4.85 -5.72
C PHE A 7 3.90 5.86 -6.81
N PHE A 8 2.62 6.11 -7.00
CA PHE A 8 2.09 6.99 -8.01
C PHE A 8 1.11 7.98 -7.38
N ASN A 9 1.16 9.23 -7.81
CA ASN A 9 0.10 10.19 -7.54
C ASN A 9 -0.95 10.09 -8.64
N VAL A 10 -2.16 9.65 -8.29
CA VAL A 10 -3.29 9.53 -9.20
C VAL A 10 -4.19 10.74 -8.97
N THR A 11 -4.28 11.60 -9.98
CA THR A 11 -5.18 12.75 -9.98
C THR A 11 -6.46 12.36 -10.70
N TYR A 12 -7.59 12.47 -10.02
CA TYR A 12 -8.91 12.11 -10.53
C TYR A 12 -9.90 13.25 -10.33
N GLN A 13 -10.94 13.27 -11.16
CA GLN A 13 -11.99 14.28 -11.10
C GLN A 13 -13.35 13.63 -10.97
N THR A 14 -14.15 14.20 -10.07
CA THR A 14 -15.57 13.91 -9.90
C THR A 14 -16.38 14.99 -10.64
N ALA A 15 -17.71 14.88 -10.63
CA ALA A 15 -18.58 15.94 -11.17
C ALA A 15 -18.39 17.31 -10.47
N TYR A 16 -17.81 17.34 -9.27
CA TYR A 16 -17.75 18.54 -8.43
C TYR A 16 -16.35 19.05 -8.15
N GLU A 17 -15.35 18.16 -8.11
CA GLU A 17 -14.01 18.51 -7.63
C GLU A 17 -12.91 17.64 -8.25
N LYS A 18 -11.69 18.15 -8.18
CA LYS A 18 -10.47 17.46 -8.59
C LYS A 18 -9.67 17.09 -7.35
N ASN A 19 -9.38 15.80 -7.22
CA ASN A 19 -8.68 15.22 -6.08
C ASN A 19 -7.41 14.50 -6.54
N SER A 20 -6.52 14.21 -5.59
CA SER A 20 -5.32 13.41 -5.83
C SER A 20 -5.09 12.43 -4.69
N ILE A 21 -4.69 11.20 -5.03
CA ILE A 21 -4.40 10.14 -4.07
C ILE A 21 -3.10 9.44 -4.43
N ILE A 22 -2.31 9.08 -3.41
CA ILE A 22 -1.04 8.38 -3.60
C ILE A 22 -1.26 6.87 -3.46
N VAL A 23 -1.01 6.14 -4.54
CA VAL A 23 -1.32 4.71 -4.68
C VAL A 23 -0.03 3.93 -4.97
N PRO A 24 0.28 2.89 -4.19
CA PRO A 24 1.33 1.94 -4.55
C PRO A 24 0.82 0.99 -5.65
N ALA A 25 1.62 0.81 -6.71
CA ALA A 25 1.27 -0.06 -7.83
C ALA A 25 2.51 -0.54 -8.59
N LEU A 26 2.36 -1.50 -9.51
CA LEU A 26 3.45 -1.92 -10.41
C LEU A 26 3.72 -0.92 -11.54
N SER A 27 2.67 -0.24 -12.01
CA SER A 27 2.73 0.64 -13.17
C SER A 27 1.73 1.80 -13.04
N LYS A 28 1.89 2.82 -13.89
CA LYS A 28 0.94 3.94 -14.01
C LYS A 28 -0.47 3.45 -14.37
N ILE A 29 -0.56 2.43 -15.23
CA ILE A 29 -1.84 1.87 -15.68
C ILE A 29 -2.56 1.20 -14.50
N ASP A 30 -1.83 0.39 -13.72
CA ASP A 30 -2.40 -0.28 -12.55
C ASP A 30 -2.85 0.71 -11.47
N ALA A 31 -2.06 1.77 -11.24
CA ALA A 31 -2.42 2.84 -10.32
C ALA A 31 -3.71 3.57 -10.77
N GLY A 32 -3.83 3.89 -12.06
CA GLY A 32 -5.04 4.47 -12.62
C GLY A 32 -6.26 3.57 -12.47
N ASN A 33 -6.12 2.29 -12.85
CA ASN A 33 -7.19 1.30 -12.77
C ASN A 33 -7.68 1.06 -11.33
N THR A 34 -6.79 1.21 -10.33
CA THR A 34 -7.16 1.05 -8.92
C THR A 34 -8.16 2.13 -8.46
N ILE A 35 -8.09 3.33 -9.05
CA ILE A 35 -8.94 4.47 -8.68
C ILE A 35 -10.13 4.62 -9.64
N GLN A 36 -9.95 4.23 -10.90
CA GLN A 36 -10.97 4.40 -11.93
C GLN A 36 -12.24 3.61 -11.60
N ASN A 37 -13.38 4.30 -11.58
CA ASN A 37 -14.70 3.69 -11.45
C ASN A 37 -15.73 4.51 -12.24
N ALA A 38 -17.01 4.15 -12.15
CA ALA A 38 -18.08 4.83 -12.90
C ALA A 38 -18.30 6.31 -12.52
N ILE A 39 -17.72 6.78 -11.41
CA ILE A 39 -17.95 8.11 -10.82
C ILE A 39 -16.70 9.00 -10.94
N TYR A 40 -15.51 8.40 -11.12
CA TYR A 40 -14.23 9.09 -11.11
C TYR A 40 -13.51 8.94 -12.45
N ASP A 41 -13.13 10.06 -13.05
CA ASP A 41 -12.28 10.07 -14.22
C ASP A 41 -10.82 10.33 -13.83
N VAL A 42 -9.90 9.47 -14.28
CA VAL A 42 -8.47 9.59 -13.98
C VAL A 42 -7.83 10.52 -15.00
N ILE A 43 -7.43 11.70 -14.55
CA ILE A 43 -6.86 12.73 -15.43
C ILE A 43 -5.37 12.54 -15.64
N ASN A 44 -4.64 12.20 -14.56
CA ASN A 44 -3.20 12.10 -14.61
C ASN A 44 -2.67 11.07 -13.61
N VAL A 45 -1.57 10.41 -13.98
CA VAL A 45 -0.84 9.48 -13.10
C VAL A 45 0.66 9.79 -13.16
N ASP A 46 1.17 10.32 -12.05
CA ASP A 46 2.58 10.70 -11.90
C ASP A 46 3.34 9.67 -11.07
N PHE A 47 4.54 9.31 -11.50
CA PHE A 47 5.40 8.44 -10.71
C PHE A 47 6.12 9.25 -9.63
N LEU A 48 5.95 8.87 -8.37
CA LEU A 48 6.58 9.54 -7.22
C LEU A 48 7.91 8.90 -6.81
N GLY A 49 8.31 7.81 -7.46
CA GLY A 49 9.55 7.10 -7.14
C GLY A 49 9.33 5.86 -6.29
N TRP A 50 10.46 5.32 -5.84
CA TRP A 50 10.52 4.16 -4.97
C TRP A 50 10.62 4.60 -3.52
N GLN A 51 9.65 4.22 -2.70
CA GLN A 51 9.64 4.53 -1.28
C GLN A 51 9.87 3.30 -0.43
N SER A 52 10.58 3.49 0.67
CA SER A 52 10.71 2.48 1.72
C SER A 52 9.36 2.28 2.39
N VAL A 53 8.97 1.02 2.57
CA VAL A 53 7.71 0.66 3.23
C VAL A 53 8.03 -0.05 4.54
N ILE A 54 7.36 0.36 5.60
CA ILE A 54 7.41 -0.29 6.92
C ILE A 54 6.13 -1.10 7.09
N ILE A 55 6.27 -2.32 7.59
CA ILE A 55 5.14 -3.22 7.86
C ILE A 55 4.97 -3.30 9.37
N THR A 56 3.79 -2.90 9.84
CA THR A 56 3.47 -2.94 11.27
C THR A 56 2.36 -3.94 11.52
N LEU A 57 2.66 -5.01 12.26
CA LEU A 57 1.70 -5.99 12.72
C LEU A 57 1.06 -5.54 14.03
N PHE A 58 -0.27 -5.58 14.09
CA PHE A 58 -1.02 -5.48 15.35
C PHE A 58 -1.25 -6.85 15.98
N ASN A 59 -1.57 -7.85 15.15
CA ASN A 59 -1.71 -9.24 15.53
C ASN A 59 -1.35 -10.13 14.32
N ASP A 60 -1.61 -11.44 14.40
CA ASP A 60 -1.33 -12.41 13.34
C ASP A 60 -2.21 -12.24 12.08
N THR A 61 -3.35 -11.57 12.21
CA THR A 61 -4.32 -11.33 11.13
C THR A 61 -4.33 -9.89 10.59
N SER A 62 -3.93 -8.91 11.40
CA SER A 62 -4.08 -7.48 11.13
C SER A 62 -2.73 -6.77 11.08
N TYR A 63 -2.47 -6.09 9.97
CA TYR A 63 -1.30 -5.25 9.76
C TYR A 63 -1.64 -4.09 8.81
N PHE A 64 -0.77 -3.10 8.79
CA PHE A 64 -0.81 -2.02 7.82
C PHE A 64 0.59 -1.75 7.28
N PHE A 65 0.63 -1.04 6.15
CA PHE A 65 1.86 -0.52 5.58
C PHE A 65 1.99 0.96 5.85
N GLU A 66 3.20 1.42 6.11
CA GLU A 66 3.54 2.83 6.28
C GLU A 66 4.59 3.23 5.25
N ALA A 67 4.36 4.35 4.58
CA ALA A 67 5.30 4.95 3.65
C ALA A 67 5.44 6.44 3.94
N ASN A 68 6.68 6.95 3.95
CA ASN A 68 6.95 8.36 4.19
C ASN A 68 7.12 9.11 2.86
N PHE A 69 6.40 10.23 2.71
CA PHE A 69 6.52 11.16 1.61
C PHE A 69 6.79 12.55 2.14
N ASN A 70 8.00 13.07 1.90
CA ASN A 70 8.38 14.43 2.28
C ASN A 70 8.06 14.79 3.75
N GLY A 71 8.23 13.84 4.68
CA GLY A 71 7.96 14.06 6.11
C GLY A 71 6.54 13.71 6.56
N TYR A 72 5.64 13.32 5.65
CA TYR A 72 4.30 12.84 5.97
C TYR A 72 4.23 11.31 5.86
N ASN A 73 3.68 10.67 6.88
CA ASN A 73 3.44 9.22 6.86
C ASN A 73 2.05 8.95 6.27
N LEU A 74 2.02 8.07 5.26
CA LEU A 74 0.80 7.51 4.70
C LEU A 74 0.64 6.08 5.19
N TYR A 75 -0.58 5.73 5.56
CA TYR A 75 -0.94 4.44 6.11
C TYR A 75 -1.88 3.72 5.15
N TYR A 76 -1.57 2.45 4.85
CA TYR A 76 -2.36 1.61 3.95
C TYR A 76 -2.86 0.40 4.74
N ASN A 77 -4.17 0.39 5.03
CA ASN A 77 -4.92 -0.75 5.53
C ASN A 77 -5.60 -1.50 4.37
N ASP A 78 -6.33 -2.56 4.66
CA ASP A 78 -7.02 -3.42 3.69
C ASP A 78 -8.03 -2.69 2.79
N GLU A 79 -8.55 -1.55 3.25
CA GLU A 79 -9.45 -0.69 2.46
C GLU A 79 -8.70 0.32 1.57
N ALA A 80 -7.41 0.52 1.80
CA ALA A 80 -6.63 1.52 1.09
C ALA A 80 -6.32 1.09 -0.36
N PRO A 81 -6.49 1.99 -1.35
CA PRO A 81 -6.07 1.74 -2.73
C PRO A 81 -4.60 1.30 -2.82
N GLY A 82 -4.36 0.18 -3.49
CA GLY A 82 -3.03 -0.40 -3.65
C GLY A 82 -2.55 -1.28 -2.48
N PHE A 83 -3.36 -1.49 -1.43
CA PHE A 83 -3.00 -2.38 -0.32
C PHE A 83 -2.70 -3.80 -0.79
N HIS A 84 -3.55 -4.38 -1.65
CA HIS A 84 -3.33 -5.74 -2.18
C HIS A 84 -2.02 -5.85 -2.97
N PHE A 85 -1.62 -4.79 -3.66
CA PHE A 85 -0.31 -4.77 -4.32
C PHE A 85 0.82 -4.84 -3.29
N LEU A 86 0.78 -4.03 -2.23
CA LEU A 86 1.77 -4.10 -1.15
C LEU A 86 1.77 -5.46 -0.45
N GLN A 87 0.59 -6.02 -0.18
CA GLN A 87 0.44 -7.36 0.40
C GLN A 87 1.11 -8.44 -0.44
N ASN A 88 0.95 -8.39 -1.76
CA ASN A 88 1.58 -9.34 -2.67
C ASN A 88 3.09 -9.08 -2.80
N HIS A 89 3.49 -7.83 -2.92
CA HIS A 89 4.90 -7.42 -3.09
C HIS A 89 5.75 -7.78 -1.87
N PHE A 90 5.20 -7.61 -0.67
CA PHE A 90 5.87 -7.91 0.60
C PHE A 90 5.40 -9.22 1.25
N HIS A 91 4.84 -10.14 0.46
CA HIS A 91 4.22 -11.37 1.00
C HIS A 91 5.20 -12.16 1.89
N GLN A 92 6.45 -12.32 1.45
CA GLN A 92 7.45 -13.09 2.21
C GLN A 92 7.80 -12.42 3.54
N GLU A 93 7.95 -11.09 3.55
CA GLU A 93 8.24 -10.28 4.73
C GLU A 93 7.08 -10.39 5.73
N ILE A 94 5.84 -10.30 5.25
CA ILE A 94 4.64 -10.46 6.08
C ILE A 94 4.62 -11.84 6.72
N GLN A 95 4.87 -12.92 5.96
CA GLN A 95 4.89 -14.28 6.51
C GLN A 95 5.99 -14.45 7.56
N LYS A 96 7.20 -13.92 7.31
CA LYS A 96 8.30 -13.94 8.28
C LYS A 96 7.92 -13.20 9.57
N LEU A 97 7.33 -12.02 9.46
CA LEU A 97 6.91 -11.22 10.61
C LEU A 97 5.79 -11.91 11.39
N LYS A 98 4.82 -12.53 10.71
CA LYS A 98 3.78 -13.35 11.35
C LYS A 98 4.41 -14.52 12.11
N GLN A 99 5.30 -15.29 11.48
CA GLN A 99 5.99 -16.39 12.16
C GLN A 99 6.76 -15.93 13.40
N GLN A 100 7.43 -14.78 13.34
CA GLN A 100 8.13 -14.21 14.48
C GLN A 100 7.16 -13.81 15.60
N TYR A 101 5.99 -13.26 15.26
CA TYR A 101 4.93 -12.97 16.23
C TYR A 101 4.45 -14.26 16.89
N TRP A 102 4.10 -15.29 16.12
CA TRP A 102 3.68 -16.62 16.61
C TRP A 102 4.70 -17.23 17.59
N ASN A 103 5.99 -17.20 17.25
CA ASN A 103 7.05 -17.70 18.12
C ASN A 103 7.18 -16.92 19.44
N LYS A 104 6.88 -15.60 19.43
CA LYS A 104 6.92 -14.76 20.63
C LYS A 104 5.71 -14.97 21.55
N VAL A 105 4.54 -15.24 20.99
CA VAL A 105 3.30 -15.45 21.78
C VAL A 105 3.12 -16.88 22.29
N GLY A 106 4.06 -17.79 21.99
CA GLY A 106 4.14 -19.10 22.66
C GLY A 106 3.15 -20.17 22.17
N HIS A 107 2.58 -20.02 20.97
CA HIS A 107 1.75 -21.06 20.38
C HIS A 107 2.64 -22.04 19.57
N PRO A 108 2.61 -23.36 19.88
CA PRO A 108 3.39 -24.35 19.13
C PRO A 108 2.85 -24.48 17.69
N PRO A 109 3.70 -24.77 16.69
CA PRO A 109 3.24 -25.08 15.34
C PRO A 109 2.43 -26.38 15.38
N TYR A 110 1.19 -26.32 14.88
CA TYR A 110 0.41 -27.51 14.55
C TYR A 110 0.81 -28.06 13.19
#